data_AF-A0AB73KXE8-F1
#
_entry.id   AF-A0AB73KXE8-F1
#
_cell.length_a   1.000
_cell.length_b   1.000
_cell.length_c   1.000
_cell.angle_alpha   90.00
_cell.angle_beta   90.00
_cell.angle_gamma   90.00
#
_symmetry.space_group_name_H-M   'P 1'
#
loop_
_entity.id
_entity.type
_entity.pdbx_description
1 polymer ?
#
loop_
_entity_poly.entity_id
_entity_poly.type
_entity_poly.pdbx_seq_one_letter_code
_entity_poly.pdbx_strand_id
1 'polypeptide(L)'
;MSVSDLTDSRTATDALLRILPQGRWSPQAVARFLTLAADRSVRQAARRPRALTEITALHLGFLTLAHGRGRGWVAASWTLSALHLGMLEDRVRLSPADVLTLIRGNLPALAAGSGRWAGVVAIASDLADGHLARRQGTASPFGDYADSFADAAFWTWLVLRHEPSRAVRAAAVTTWVVPVAAVTAASLARGAMADRPRPALLRPAAAMQAIVAVRHLLRP
;
A
#
# COMPACT_ATOMS: atom_id res chain seq x y z
N MET A 1 -21.72 -17.68 9.91
CA MET A 1 -21.46 -16.46 9.10
C MET A 1 -20.21 -16.70 8.28
N SER A 2 -20.24 -16.50 6.96
CA SER A 2 -19.04 -16.70 6.13
C SER A 2 -18.00 -15.61 6.44
N VAL A 3 -16.71 -15.94 6.32
CA VAL A 3 -15.63 -14.94 6.43
C VAL A 3 -15.85 -13.81 5.41
N SER A 4 -16.47 -14.10 4.26
CA SER A 4 -16.80 -13.12 3.23
C SER A 4 -17.90 -12.13 3.67
N ASP A 5 -18.67 -12.42 4.71
CA ASP A 5 -19.80 -11.58 5.18
C ASP A 5 -19.40 -10.63 6.31
N LEU A 6 -18.23 -10.81 6.91
CA LEU A 6 -17.71 -9.89 7.91
C LEU A 6 -17.46 -8.51 7.28
N THR A 7 -18.05 -7.45 7.82
CA THR A 7 -17.81 -6.07 7.38
C THR A 7 -16.50 -5.53 7.91
N ASP A 8 -16.17 -5.82 9.18
CA ASP A 8 -14.91 -5.43 9.80
C ASP A 8 -13.71 -6.13 9.14
N SER A 9 -12.77 -5.31 8.67
CA SER A 9 -11.60 -5.76 7.91
C SER A 9 -10.64 -6.55 8.80
N ARG A 10 -10.50 -6.15 10.07
CA ARG A 10 -9.59 -6.79 11.02
C ARG A 10 -10.10 -8.17 11.45
N THR A 11 -11.34 -8.27 11.90
CA THR A 11 -11.97 -9.53 12.31
C THR A 11 -11.94 -10.56 11.18
N ALA A 12 -12.16 -10.12 9.94
CA ALA A 12 -12.07 -11.02 8.80
C ALA A 12 -10.64 -11.49 8.51
N THR A 13 -9.65 -10.58 8.64
CA THR A 13 -8.24 -10.93 8.50
C THR A 13 -7.82 -11.93 9.58
N ASP A 14 -8.22 -11.72 10.83
CA ASP A 14 -7.97 -12.66 11.93
C ASP A 14 -8.65 -14.01 11.70
N ALA A 15 -9.85 -14.03 11.12
CA ALA A 15 -10.52 -15.26 10.73
C ALA A 15 -9.78 -16.02 9.63
N LEU A 16 -9.23 -15.31 8.63
CA LEU A 16 -8.41 -15.90 7.58
C LEU A 16 -7.08 -16.43 8.14
N LEU A 17 -6.37 -15.63 8.92
CA LEU A 17 -5.05 -15.98 9.45
C LEU A 17 -5.10 -17.21 10.36
N ARG A 18 -6.18 -17.41 11.12
CA ARG A 18 -6.38 -18.61 11.96
C ARG A 18 -6.37 -19.94 11.18
N ILE A 19 -6.70 -19.91 9.87
CA ILE A 19 -6.71 -21.12 9.03
C ILE A 19 -5.33 -21.78 8.98
N LEU A 20 -4.26 -20.97 8.93
CA LEU A 20 -2.89 -21.46 8.75
C LEU A 20 -2.40 -22.29 9.95
N PRO A 21 -2.39 -21.79 11.21
CA PRO A 21 -1.97 -22.59 12.34
C PRO A 21 -2.93 -23.75 12.63
N GLN A 22 -4.25 -23.59 12.44
CA GLN A 22 -5.22 -24.68 12.60
C GLN A 22 -4.97 -25.83 11.63
N GLY A 23 -4.65 -25.51 10.38
CA GLY A 23 -4.29 -26.48 9.35
C GLY A 23 -2.82 -26.90 9.38
N ARG A 24 -2.09 -26.57 10.45
CA ARG A 24 -0.65 -26.85 10.66
C ARG A 24 0.21 -26.49 9.45
N TRP A 25 -0.12 -25.40 8.78
CA TRP A 25 0.60 -24.93 7.59
C TRP A 25 0.65 -25.94 6.43
N SER A 26 -0.28 -26.89 6.40
CA SER A 26 -0.37 -27.83 5.27
C SER A 26 -0.64 -27.09 3.95
N PRO A 27 -0.19 -27.63 2.79
CA PRO A 27 -0.47 -27.03 1.49
C PRO A 27 -1.97 -26.78 1.24
N GLN A 28 -2.83 -27.66 1.75
CA GLN A 28 -4.28 -27.51 1.69
C GLN A 28 -4.78 -26.31 2.51
N ALA A 29 -4.22 -26.08 3.70
CA ALA A 29 -4.57 -24.91 4.52
C ALA A 29 -4.15 -23.60 3.85
N VAL A 30 -2.97 -23.57 3.22
CA VAL A 30 -2.49 -22.43 2.44
C VAL A 30 -3.41 -22.17 1.24
N ALA A 31 -3.73 -23.21 0.46
CA ALA A 31 -4.66 -23.08 -0.67
C ALA A 31 -6.03 -22.56 -0.22
N ARG A 32 -6.57 -23.09 0.88
CA ARG A 32 -7.85 -22.64 1.45
C ARG A 32 -7.78 -21.19 1.93
N PHE A 33 -6.70 -20.78 2.60
CA PHE A 33 -6.47 -19.40 3.00
C PHE A 33 -6.47 -18.45 1.79
N LEU A 34 -5.70 -18.78 0.74
CA LEU A 34 -5.60 -17.97 -0.47
C LEU A 34 -6.96 -17.86 -1.18
N THR A 35 -7.67 -18.97 -1.36
CA THR A 35 -8.98 -18.98 -2.02
C THR A 35 -10.01 -18.16 -1.25
N LEU A 36 -10.07 -18.29 0.08
CA LEU A 36 -11.01 -17.52 0.90
C LEU A 36 -10.66 -16.04 0.97
N ALA A 37 -9.36 -15.70 1.00
CA ALA A 37 -8.90 -14.32 0.92
C ALA A 37 -9.28 -13.69 -0.43
N ALA A 38 -9.03 -14.39 -1.54
CA ALA A 38 -9.37 -13.93 -2.88
C ALA A 38 -10.89 -13.78 -3.09
N ASP A 39 -11.68 -14.78 -2.71
CA ASP A 39 -13.15 -14.72 -2.75
C ASP A 39 -13.67 -13.51 -1.97
N ARG A 40 -13.14 -13.30 -0.75
CA ARG A 40 -13.51 -12.15 0.07
C ARG A 40 -13.17 -10.84 -0.63
N SER A 41 -11.94 -10.67 -1.12
CA SER A 41 -11.52 -9.45 -1.82
C SER A 41 -12.42 -9.14 -3.02
N VAL A 42 -12.74 -10.15 -3.85
CA VAL A 42 -13.63 -10.00 -5.00
C VAL A 42 -15.04 -9.61 -4.58
N ARG A 43 -15.62 -10.28 -3.58
CA ARG A 43 -16.96 -9.94 -3.08
C ARG A 43 -17.01 -8.55 -2.46
N GLN A 44 -15.99 -8.16 -1.70
CA GLN A 44 -15.91 -6.84 -1.07
C GLN A 44 -15.76 -5.72 -2.11
N ALA A 45 -15.02 -5.97 -3.20
CA ALA A 45 -14.97 -5.06 -4.35
C ALA A 45 -16.33 -4.97 -5.06
N ALA A 46 -17.00 -6.11 -5.32
CA ALA A 46 -18.31 -6.14 -5.96
C ALA A 46 -19.41 -5.44 -5.13
N ARG A 47 -19.32 -5.49 -3.79
CA ARG A 47 -20.20 -4.75 -2.87
C ARG A 47 -19.97 -3.24 -2.87
N ARG A 48 -18.88 -2.75 -3.47
CA ARG A 48 -18.52 -1.32 -3.54
C ARG A 48 -18.34 -0.87 -5.00
N PRO A 49 -19.41 -0.93 -5.82
CA PRO A 49 -19.31 -0.63 -7.25
C PRO A 49 -18.84 0.80 -7.51
N ARG A 50 -19.24 1.76 -6.67
CA ARG A 50 -18.81 3.16 -6.80
C ARG A 50 -17.29 3.33 -6.58
N ALA A 51 -16.76 2.85 -5.47
CA ALA A 51 -15.32 2.89 -5.22
C ALA A 51 -14.51 2.10 -6.26
N LEU A 52 -15.01 0.95 -6.72
CA LEU A 52 -14.37 0.18 -7.80
C LEU A 52 -14.31 0.98 -9.11
N THR A 53 -15.39 1.67 -9.48
CA THR A 53 -15.44 2.56 -10.63
C THR A 53 -14.46 3.73 -10.46
N GLU A 54 -14.41 4.37 -9.29
CA GLU A 54 -13.48 5.46 -9.00
C GLU A 54 -12.01 5.02 -9.10
N ILE A 55 -11.64 3.89 -8.49
CA ILE A 55 -10.29 3.31 -8.61
C ILE A 55 -9.98 2.99 -10.07
N THR A 56 -10.92 2.40 -10.80
CA THR A 56 -10.72 2.01 -12.19
C THR A 56 -10.54 3.22 -13.08
N ALA A 57 -11.40 4.23 -12.96
CA ALA A 57 -11.28 5.49 -13.69
C ALA A 57 -9.94 6.19 -13.42
N LEU A 58 -9.53 6.24 -12.14
CA LEU A 58 -8.25 6.81 -11.75
C LEU A 58 -7.06 6.07 -12.40
N HIS A 59 -7.06 4.73 -12.36
CA HIS A 59 -5.97 3.94 -12.96
C HIS A 59 -6.01 3.93 -14.49
N LEU A 60 -7.18 4.07 -15.13
CA LEU A 60 -7.26 4.34 -16.57
C LEU A 60 -6.60 5.67 -16.90
N GLY A 61 -6.82 6.72 -16.10
CA GLY A 61 -6.09 7.98 -16.21
C GLY A 61 -4.58 7.83 -16.01
N PHE A 62 -4.13 7.01 -15.06
CA PHE A 62 -2.71 6.70 -14.93
C PHE A 62 -2.18 5.93 -16.13
N LEU A 63 -2.96 5.01 -16.70
CA LEU A 63 -2.56 4.21 -17.85
C LEU A 63 -2.38 5.06 -19.11
N THR A 64 -3.22 6.09 -19.32
CA THR A 64 -3.05 7.04 -20.43
C THR A 64 -1.83 7.93 -20.26
N LEU A 65 -1.49 8.28 -19.02
CA LEU A 65 -0.31 9.08 -18.68
C LEU A 65 0.99 8.25 -18.54
N ALA A 66 0.88 6.92 -18.50
CA ALA A 66 2.00 6.03 -18.26
C ALA A 66 2.89 5.88 -19.51
N HIS A 67 4.20 5.95 -19.30
CA HIS A 67 5.19 5.80 -20.37
C HIS A 67 5.93 4.46 -20.26
N GLY A 68 6.12 3.78 -21.41
CA GLY A 68 6.91 2.54 -21.51
C GLY A 68 6.51 1.45 -20.51
N ARG A 69 7.45 1.07 -19.63
CA ARG A 69 7.25 0.03 -18.60
C ARG A 69 6.27 0.42 -17.48
N GLY A 70 5.78 1.66 -17.45
CA GLY A 70 4.83 2.15 -16.43
C GLY A 70 3.48 1.44 -16.43
N ARG A 71 3.06 0.83 -17.55
CA ARG A 71 1.76 0.13 -17.64
C ARG A 71 1.64 -1.05 -16.68
N GLY A 72 2.71 -1.83 -16.51
CA GLY A 72 2.74 -2.94 -15.56
C GLY A 72 2.64 -2.47 -14.11
N TRP A 73 3.23 -1.31 -13.80
CA TRP A 73 3.12 -0.68 -12.49
C TRP A 73 1.68 -0.25 -12.19
N VAL A 74 1.04 0.43 -13.15
CA VAL A 74 -0.36 0.86 -13.02
C VAL A 74 -1.30 -0.34 -12.85
N ALA A 75 -1.08 -1.42 -13.62
CA ALA A 75 -1.87 -2.64 -13.47
C ALA A 75 -1.71 -3.27 -12.08
N ALA A 76 -0.47 -3.39 -11.57
CA ALA A 76 -0.20 -3.91 -10.24
C ALA A 76 -0.85 -3.03 -9.15
N SER A 77 -0.72 -1.70 -9.25
CA SER A 77 -1.37 -0.74 -8.36
C SER A 77 -2.90 -0.89 -8.38
N TRP A 78 -3.50 -1.02 -9.57
CA TRP A 78 -4.94 -1.21 -9.72
C TRP A 78 -5.39 -2.51 -9.04
N THR A 79 -4.70 -3.62 -9.31
CA THR A 79 -5.02 -4.92 -8.71
C THR A 79 -4.94 -4.86 -7.19
N LEU A 80 -3.86 -4.30 -6.64
CA LEU A 80 -3.72 -4.14 -5.19
C LEU A 80 -4.86 -3.29 -4.61
N SER A 81 -5.16 -2.15 -5.23
CA SER A 81 -6.21 -1.25 -4.75
C SER A 81 -7.59 -1.90 -4.80
N ALA A 82 -7.93 -2.59 -5.90
CA ALA A 82 -9.20 -3.28 -6.07
C ALA A 82 -9.39 -4.43 -5.07
N LEU A 83 -8.35 -5.24 -4.84
CA LEU A 83 -8.40 -6.35 -3.89
C LEU A 83 -8.53 -5.90 -2.43
N HIS A 84 -8.18 -4.64 -2.15
CA HIS A 84 -8.20 -4.06 -0.80
C HIS A 84 -9.41 -3.14 -0.54
N LEU A 85 -10.36 -3.02 -1.47
CA LEU A 85 -11.57 -2.21 -1.30
C LEU A 85 -12.40 -2.57 -0.06
N GLY A 86 -12.28 -3.80 0.45
CA GLY A 86 -12.91 -4.20 1.71
C GLY A 86 -12.46 -3.39 2.94
N MET A 87 -11.29 -2.74 2.87
CA MET A 87 -10.75 -1.89 3.93
C MET A 87 -11.33 -0.47 3.93
N LEU A 88 -12.21 -0.15 2.97
CA LEU A 88 -13.03 1.07 3.04
C LEU A 88 -14.12 0.96 4.11
N GLU A 89 -14.34 -0.25 4.67
CA GLU A 89 -15.34 -0.52 5.70
C GLU A 89 -16.71 -0.02 5.26
N ASP A 90 -17.33 0.91 5.99
CA ASP A 90 -18.65 1.43 5.68
C ASP A 90 -18.66 2.43 4.52
N ARG A 91 -17.49 2.84 4.02
CA ARG A 91 -17.38 3.83 2.94
C ARG A 91 -17.59 3.17 1.58
N VAL A 92 -18.38 3.84 0.74
CA VAL A 92 -18.71 3.40 -0.62
C VAL A 92 -17.92 4.14 -1.71
N ARG A 93 -17.07 5.10 -1.34
CA ARG A 93 -16.26 5.95 -2.22
C ARG A 93 -14.87 6.17 -1.64
N LEU A 94 -13.93 6.54 -2.49
CA LEU A 94 -12.62 7.04 -2.11
C LEU A 94 -12.73 8.44 -1.52
N SER A 95 -11.97 8.72 -0.47
CA SER A 95 -11.76 10.08 -0.01
C SER A 95 -10.71 10.79 -0.88
N PRO A 96 -10.68 12.14 -0.86
CA PRO A 96 -9.61 12.90 -1.49
C PRO A 96 -8.20 12.50 -1.02
N ALA A 97 -8.05 12.10 0.25
CA ALA A 97 -6.79 11.60 0.78
C ALA A 97 -6.39 10.28 0.11
N ASP A 98 -7.32 9.33 -0.02
CA ASP A 98 -7.08 8.05 -0.72
C ASP A 98 -6.63 8.27 -2.17
N VAL A 99 -7.26 9.23 -2.87
CA VAL A 99 -6.89 9.59 -4.25
C VAL A 99 -5.44 10.12 -4.30
N LEU A 100 -5.06 11.00 -3.38
CA LEU A 100 -3.71 11.57 -3.35
C LEU A 100 -2.65 10.51 -3.04
N THR A 101 -2.94 9.60 -2.12
CA THR A 101 -2.10 8.42 -1.84
C THR A 101 -1.93 7.54 -3.08
N LEU A 102 -3.00 7.28 -3.83
CA LEU A 102 -2.94 6.49 -5.06
C LEU A 102 -2.15 7.20 -6.18
N ILE A 103 -2.27 8.52 -6.29
CA ILE A 103 -1.44 9.33 -7.21
C ILE A 103 0.04 9.18 -6.84
N ARG A 104 0.39 9.35 -5.56
CA ARG A 104 1.76 9.19 -5.07
C ARG A 104 2.30 7.79 -5.37
N GLY A 105 1.52 6.75 -5.09
CA GLY A 105 1.88 5.35 -5.37
C GLY A 105 2.12 5.06 -6.85
N ASN A 106 1.53 5.85 -7.76
CA ASN A 106 1.71 5.73 -9.21
C ASN A 106 2.74 6.70 -9.81
N LEU A 107 3.38 7.56 -9.02
CA LEU A 107 4.45 8.43 -9.50
C LEU A 107 5.50 7.71 -10.36
N PRO A 108 5.96 6.47 -10.04
CA PRO A 108 6.93 5.75 -10.86
C PRO A 108 6.50 5.49 -12.31
N ALA A 109 5.20 5.49 -12.59
CA ALA A 109 4.63 5.34 -13.92
C ALA A 109 4.41 6.68 -14.65
N LEU A 110 4.39 7.80 -13.91
CA LEU A 110 4.04 9.13 -14.41
C LEU A 110 5.29 9.96 -14.75
N ALA A 111 5.13 10.96 -15.62
CA ALA A 111 6.22 11.87 -15.97
C ALA A 111 6.81 12.59 -14.73
N ALA A 112 5.97 12.96 -13.77
CA ALA A 112 6.40 13.58 -12.51
C ALA A 112 7.36 12.71 -11.69
N GLY A 113 7.29 11.38 -11.80
CA GLY A 113 8.22 10.47 -11.13
C GLY A 113 9.60 10.42 -11.77
N SER A 114 9.73 10.79 -13.05
CA SER A 114 11.02 10.74 -13.77
C SER A 114 11.94 11.93 -13.48
N GLY A 115 11.43 13.01 -12.89
CA GLY A 115 12.21 14.21 -12.58
C GLY A 115 13.03 14.12 -11.29
N ARG A 116 14.03 15.00 -11.16
CA ARG A 116 14.80 15.19 -9.91
C ARG A 116 13.94 15.60 -8.70
N TRP A 117 12.76 16.13 -8.96
CA TRP A 117 11.80 16.54 -7.93
C TRP A 117 10.90 15.41 -7.43
N ALA A 118 10.99 14.19 -7.99
CA ALA A 118 10.09 13.09 -7.65
C ALA A 118 10.01 12.82 -6.14
N GLY A 119 11.15 12.78 -5.45
CA GLY A 119 11.20 12.59 -4.00
C GLY A 119 10.52 13.72 -3.21
N VAL A 120 10.67 14.96 -3.65
CA VAL A 120 10.02 16.13 -3.01
C VAL A 120 8.51 16.09 -3.23
N VAL A 121 8.06 15.76 -4.44
CA VAL A 121 6.63 15.61 -4.78
C VAL A 121 6.00 14.50 -3.94
N ALA A 122 6.71 13.39 -3.74
CA ALA A 122 6.24 12.29 -2.90
C ALA A 122 6.09 12.71 -1.43
N ILE A 123 7.09 13.39 -0.84
CA ILE A 123 7.00 13.90 0.54
C ILE A 123 5.85 14.91 0.68
N ALA A 124 5.72 15.85 -0.27
CA ALA A 124 4.65 16.85 -0.23
C ALA A 124 3.26 16.20 -0.31
N SER A 125 3.11 15.17 -1.13
CA SER A 125 1.85 14.43 -1.30
C SER A 125 1.50 13.60 -0.07
N ASP A 126 2.49 12.98 0.59
CA ASP A 126 2.35 12.26 1.87
C ASP A 126 1.90 13.19 3.01
N LEU A 127 2.50 14.38 3.12
CA LEU A 127 2.06 15.34 4.13
C LEU A 127 0.65 15.87 3.86
N ALA A 128 0.32 16.09 2.58
CA ALA A 128 -0.97 16.60 2.17
C ALA A 128 -2.09 15.56 2.35
N ASP A 129 -1.87 14.28 2.03
CA ASP A 129 -2.88 13.23 2.21
C ASP A 129 -3.20 13.03 3.70
N GLY A 130 -2.18 13.00 4.56
CA GLY A 130 -2.34 12.87 6.01
C GLY A 130 -3.01 14.09 6.63
N HIS A 131 -2.66 15.31 6.17
CA HIS A 131 -3.35 16.52 6.62
C HIS A 131 -4.83 16.51 6.21
N LEU A 132 -5.12 16.13 4.96
CA LEU A 132 -6.47 16.08 4.42
C LEU A 132 -7.34 15.04 5.14
N ALA A 133 -6.79 13.86 5.39
CA ALA A 133 -7.45 12.79 6.13
C ALA A 133 -7.82 13.22 7.55
N ARG A 134 -6.90 13.88 8.28
CA ARG A 134 -7.15 14.39 9.63
C ARG A 134 -8.16 15.53 9.64
N ARG A 135 -8.02 16.48 8.71
CA ARG A 135 -8.90 17.67 8.65
C ARG A 135 -10.34 17.31 8.28
N GLN A 136 -10.54 16.31 7.43
CA GLN A 136 -11.86 15.89 6.97
C GLN A 136 -12.44 14.71 7.77
N GLY A 137 -11.70 14.14 8.71
CA GLY A 137 -12.13 12.95 9.44
C GLY A 137 -12.31 11.73 8.53
N THR A 138 -11.50 11.61 7.47
CA THR A 138 -11.61 10.57 6.43
C THR A 138 -10.52 9.50 6.51
N ALA A 139 -9.82 9.42 7.65
CA ALA A 139 -8.90 8.32 7.93
C ALA A 139 -9.63 6.97 7.85
N SER A 140 -8.98 5.95 7.27
CA SER A 140 -9.54 4.61 7.14
C SER A 140 -8.43 3.57 7.06
N PRO A 141 -8.74 2.29 7.32
CA PRO A 141 -7.77 1.22 7.09
C PRO A 141 -7.29 1.15 5.63
N PHE A 142 -8.16 1.43 4.66
CA PHE A 142 -7.75 1.50 3.25
C PHE A 142 -6.62 2.51 3.04
N GLY A 143 -6.84 3.75 3.48
CA GLY A 143 -5.86 4.83 3.37
C GLY A 143 -4.56 4.52 4.11
N ASP A 144 -4.65 4.03 5.34
CA ASP A 144 -3.49 3.70 6.19
C ASP A 144 -2.58 2.60 5.59
N TYR A 145 -3.18 1.61 4.92
CA TYR A 145 -2.43 0.57 4.22
C TYR A 145 -1.94 1.03 2.85
N ALA A 146 -2.78 1.74 2.09
CA ALA A 146 -2.41 2.29 0.79
C ALA A 146 -1.22 3.25 0.93
N ASP A 147 -1.18 4.06 1.98
CA ASP A 147 -0.07 4.96 2.33
C ASP A 147 1.23 4.17 2.52
N SER A 148 1.19 3.16 3.38
CA SER A 148 2.36 2.31 3.64
C SER A 148 2.87 1.59 2.40
N PHE A 149 1.97 1.12 1.53
CA PHE A 149 2.34 0.47 0.27
C PHE A 149 2.87 1.48 -0.75
N ALA A 150 2.26 2.66 -0.86
CA ALA A 150 2.70 3.74 -1.74
C ALA A 150 4.13 4.16 -1.37
N ASP A 151 4.41 4.35 -0.08
CA ASP A 151 5.75 4.64 0.41
C ASP A 151 6.74 3.53 0.10
N ALA A 152 6.44 2.29 0.51
CA ALA A 152 7.34 1.17 0.28
C ALA A 152 7.65 1.00 -1.21
N ALA A 153 6.63 1.10 -2.07
CA ALA A 153 6.79 0.94 -3.51
C ALA A 153 7.57 2.11 -4.14
N PHE A 154 7.15 3.35 -3.90
CA PHE A 154 7.77 4.53 -4.49
C PHE A 154 9.23 4.66 -4.07
N TRP A 155 9.52 4.59 -2.77
CA TRP A 155 10.87 4.82 -2.28
C TRP A 155 11.81 3.68 -2.62
N THR A 156 11.35 2.43 -2.60
CA THR A 156 12.14 1.30 -3.09
C THR A 156 12.46 1.46 -4.57
N TRP A 157 11.47 1.85 -5.38
CA TRP A 157 11.71 2.13 -6.81
C TRP A 157 12.72 3.26 -7.02
N LEU A 158 12.54 4.39 -6.33
CA LEU A 158 13.38 5.57 -6.48
C LEU A 158 14.84 5.24 -6.14
N VAL A 159 15.05 4.55 -5.02
CA VAL A 159 16.36 4.09 -4.55
C VAL A 159 16.97 3.08 -5.50
N LEU A 160 16.25 2.04 -5.91
CA LEU A 160 16.81 1.00 -6.79
C LEU A 160 17.20 1.56 -8.16
N ARG A 161 16.50 2.58 -8.64
CA ARG A 161 16.71 3.15 -9.96
C ARG A 161 17.73 4.29 -9.98
N HIS A 162 17.79 5.12 -8.94
CA HIS A 162 18.56 6.36 -8.97
C HIS A 162 19.67 6.43 -7.92
N GLU A 163 19.74 5.54 -6.92
CA GLU A 163 20.80 5.57 -5.90
C GLU A 163 22.03 4.72 -6.30
N PRO A 164 23.21 5.32 -6.53
CA PRO A 164 24.43 4.58 -6.85
C PRO A 164 25.03 3.88 -5.63
N SER A 165 24.85 4.41 -4.41
CA SER A 165 25.44 3.80 -3.21
C SER A 165 24.70 2.52 -2.82
N ARG A 166 25.40 1.38 -2.92
CA ARG A 166 24.88 0.08 -2.49
C ARG A 166 24.51 0.07 -1.01
N ALA A 167 25.27 0.77 -0.18
CA ALA A 167 24.98 0.89 1.26
C ALA A 167 23.68 1.65 1.51
N VAL A 168 23.47 2.80 0.84
CA VAL A 168 22.22 3.56 0.94
C VAL A 168 21.04 2.75 0.39
N ARG A 169 21.24 2.03 -0.73
CA ARG A 169 20.22 1.13 -1.27
C ARG A 169 19.81 0.05 -0.28
N ALA A 170 20.77 -0.64 0.32
CA ALA A 170 20.51 -1.68 1.30
C ALA A 170 19.79 -1.11 2.53
N ALA A 171 20.31 -0.01 3.10
CA ALA A 171 19.70 0.66 4.24
C ALA A 171 18.24 1.06 3.96
N ALA A 172 17.98 1.63 2.79
CA ALA A 172 16.65 2.09 2.44
C ALA A 172 15.67 0.92 2.20
N VAL A 173 16.08 -0.11 1.44
CA VAL A 173 15.27 -1.33 1.26
C VAL A 173 14.97 -2.00 2.60
N THR A 174 15.97 -2.15 3.49
CA THR A 174 15.73 -2.72 4.81
C THR A 174 14.76 -1.88 5.64
N THR A 175 14.83 -0.55 5.55
CA THR A 175 13.96 0.38 6.28
C THR A 175 12.48 0.21 5.94
N TRP A 176 12.13 -0.08 4.69
CA TRP A 176 10.72 -0.28 4.28
C TRP A 176 10.28 -1.74 4.29
N VAL A 177 11.14 -2.68 3.89
CA VAL A 177 10.79 -4.10 3.74
C VAL A 177 10.76 -4.81 5.09
N VAL A 178 11.73 -4.57 5.97
CA VAL A 178 11.86 -5.33 7.23
C VAL A 178 10.64 -5.14 8.14
N PRO A 179 10.10 -3.92 8.37
CA PRO A 179 8.92 -3.76 9.21
C PRO A 179 7.68 -4.46 8.65
N VAL A 180 7.48 -4.39 7.32
CA VAL A 180 6.36 -5.07 6.64
C VAL A 180 6.50 -6.59 6.76
N ALA A 181 7.70 -7.12 6.51
CA ALA A 181 7.98 -8.53 6.63
C ALA A 181 7.82 -9.02 8.09
N ALA A 182 8.28 -8.25 9.07
CA ALA A 182 8.16 -8.58 10.49
C ALA A 182 6.70 -8.62 10.94
N VAL A 183 5.90 -7.60 10.60
CA VAL A 183 4.46 -7.57 10.91
C VAL A 183 3.73 -8.72 10.22
N THR A 184 4.05 -9.00 8.95
CA THR A 184 3.45 -10.11 8.19
C THR A 184 3.79 -11.46 8.83
N ALA A 185 5.07 -11.72 9.11
CA ALA A 185 5.53 -12.95 9.73
C ALA A 185 4.91 -13.14 11.12
N ALA A 186 4.88 -12.07 11.94
CA ALA A 186 4.25 -12.11 13.25
C ALA A 186 2.74 -12.33 13.18
N SER A 187 2.07 -11.82 12.15
CA SER A 187 0.63 -12.01 11.95
C SER A 187 0.30 -13.46 11.55
N LEU A 188 1.07 -14.00 10.59
CA LEU A 188 0.90 -15.37 10.14
C LEU A 188 1.24 -16.38 11.26
N ALA A 189 2.33 -16.15 12.01
CA ALA A 189 2.73 -17.00 13.12
C ALA A 189 1.68 -17.03 14.24
N ARG A 190 1.06 -15.88 14.54
CA ARG A 190 0.01 -15.78 15.56
C ARG A 190 -1.36 -16.25 15.07
N GLY A 191 -1.56 -16.35 13.77
CA GLY A 191 -2.89 -16.55 13.20
C GLY A 191 -3.84 -15.37 13.44
N ALA A 192 -3.31 -14.19 13.72
CA ALA A 192 -4.07 -12.97 13.99
C ALA A 192 -3.21 -11.76 13.62
N MET A 193 -3.85 -10.69 13.16
CA MET A 193 -3.19 -9.47 12.71
C MET A 193 -2.40 -8.84 13.85
N ALA A 194 -1.10 -8.71 13.62
CA ALA A 194 -0.20 -8.01 14.50
C ALA A 194 -0.57 -6.52 14.57
N ASP A 195 -0.63 -5.96 15.78
CA ASP A 195 -0.63 -4.52 15.91
C ASP A 195 0.64 -3.96 15.29
N ARG A 196 0.47 -3.00 14.39
CA ARG A 196 1.60 -2.29 13.79
C ARG A 196 2.33 -1.56 14.93
N PRO A 197 3.64 -1.81 15.16
CA PRO A 197 4.39 -1.01 16.11
C PRO A 197 4.26 0.44 15.64
N ARG A 198 3.76 1.34 16.49
CA ARG A 198 3.73 2.79 16.23
C ARG A 198 5.00 3.39 16.84
N PRO A 199 6.12 3.54 16.12
CA PRO A 199 7.32 4.12 16.70
C PRO A 199 7.13 5.64 16.62
N ALA A 200 6.83 6.25 17.76
CA ALA A 200 6.52 7.67 17.85
C ALA A 200 7.77 8.59 17.84
N LEU A 201 8.98 8.05 18.01
CA LEU A 201 10.14 8.89 18.36
C LEU A 201 11.28 8.94 17.35
N LEU A 202 11.48 7.93 16.51
CA LEU A 202 12.43 7.98 15.38
C LEU A 202 11.91 7.04 14.29
N ARG A 203 11.22 7.55 13.28
CA ARG A 203 10.84 6.75 12.09
C ARG A 203 12.07 6.65 11.18
N PRO A 204 12.79 5.52 11.12
CA PRO A 204 13.95 5.39 10.24
C PRO A 204 13.54 5.62 8.78
N ALA A 205 12.29 5.26 8.44
CA ALA A 205 11.68 5.56 7.15
C ALA A 205 11.67 7.05 6.83
N ALA A 206 11.19 7.93 7.72
CA ALA A 206 11.11 9.36 7.46
C ALA A 206 12.50 10.00 7.27
N ALA A 207 13.48 9.61 8.09
CA ALA A 207 14.87 10.05 7.92
C ALA A 207 15.43 9.57 6.57
N MET A 208 15.17 8.31 6.20
CA MET A 208 15.61 7.77 4.93
C MET A 208 14.93 8.45 3.73
N GLN A 209 13.64 8.79 3.82
CA GLN A 209 12.91 9.56 2.81
C GLN A 209 13.60 10.90 2.56
N ALA A 210 13.92 11.65 3.62
CA ALA A 210 14.63 12.93 3.50
C ALA A 210 16.01 12.77 2.85
N ILE A 211 16.80 11.78 3.31
CA ILE A 211 18.13 11.50 2.76
C ILE A 211 18.03 11.15 1.27
N VAL A 212 17.14 10.24 0.87
CA VAL A 212 16.97 9.84 -0.54
C VAL A 212 16.47 11.01 -1.38
N ALA A 213 15.49 11.78 -0.89
CA ALA A 213 14.94 12.91 -1.62
C ALA A 213 15.99 13.99 -1.90
N VAL A 214 16.77 14.38 -0.88
CA VAL A 214 17.84 15.37 -1.04
C VAL A 214 18.92 14.87 -2.00
N ARG A 215 19.33 13.60 -1.85
CA ARG A 215 20.33 13.00 -2.75
C ARG A 215 19.84 12.91 -4.19
N HIS A 216 18.56 12.63 -4.42
CA HIS A 216 17.96 12.61 -5.75
C HIS A 216 17.83 14.01 -6.35
N LEU A 217 17.47 15.00 -5.53
CA LEU A 217 17.31 16.39 -5.94
C LEU A 217 18.63 17.06 -6.33
N LEU A 218 19.69 16.82 -5.56
CA LEU A 218 21.01 17.42 -5.75
C LEU A 218 21.86 16.74 -6.83
N ARG A 219 21.35 15.67 -7.45
CA ARG A 219 22.05 14.99 -8.54
C ARG A 219 21.91 15.75 -9.85
N PRO A 220 23.02 15.95 -10.59
CA PRO A 220 23.00 16.52 -11.93
C PRO A 220 22.34 15.57 -12.94
#